data_AF-A0A2M6Z3V5-F1
#
_entry.id   AF-A0A2M6Z3V5-F1
#
_cell.length_a   1.000
_cell.length_b   1.000
_cell.length_c   1.000
_cell.angle_alpha   90.00
_cell.angle_beta   90.00
_cell.angle_gamma   90.00
#
_symmetry.space_group_name_H-M   'P 1'
#
loop_
_entity.id
_entity.type
_entity.pdbx_description
1 polymer ?
#
loop_
_entity_poly.entity_id
_entity_poly.type
_entity_poly.pdbx_seq_one_letter_code
_entity_poly.pdbx_strand_id
1 'polypeptide(L)'
;MIKTSYGKVKRLSTPESAYIAALIDGEGTISLTRHNKSGYRRPEVGISNTELKLLKWIKNLIGAGQISLKRSHNKKHAMCYTYKICNRQAFNLLAQISSYLRTYKRKRAKLILKNYKKLTLRNGKYSQKLLKQKKRLVEKFFAISPFGKRNRIEDYL
;
A
#
# COMPACT_ATOMS: atom_id res chain seq x y z
N MET A 1 -25.32 2.53 -10.23
CA MET A 1 -24.32 1.62 -9.60
C MET A 1 -23.13 1.44 -10.53
N ILE A 2 -21.97 2.04 -10.25
CA ILE A 2 -20.75 1.79 -11.04
C ILE A 2 -20.21 0.42 -10.63
N LYS A 3 -20.45 -0.60 -11.46
CA LYS A 3 -19.77 -1.91 -11.35
C LYS A 3 -18.30 -1.69 -11.66
N THR A 4 -17.49 -1.44 -10.63
CA THR A 4 -16.03 -1.38 -10.78
C THR A 4 -15.55 -2.80 -11.12
N SER A 5 -15.29 -3.06 -12.41
CA SER A 5 -14.54 -4.25 -12.81
C SER A 5 -13.20 -4.22 -12.08
N TYR A 6 -13.00 -5.13 -11.12
CA TYR A 6 -11.76 -5.23 -10.37
C TYR A 6 -10.68 -5.79 -11.30
N GLY A 7 -9.95 -4.91 -11.99
CA GLY A 7 -8.83 -5.29 -12.86
C GLY A 7 -7.88 -6.24 -12.13
N LYS A 8 -7.54 -7.35 -12.77
CA LYS A 8 -6.53 -8.27 -12.25
C LYS A 8 -5.16 -7.63 -12.48
N VAL A 9 -4.30 -7.67 -11.47
CA VAL A 9 -2.91 -7.21 -11.61
C VAL A 9 -2.23 -8.05 -12.69
N LYS A 10 -1.69 -7.38 -13.72
CA LYS A 10 -0.93 -7.99 -14.80
C LYS A 10 0.38 -8.58 -14.27
N ARG A 11 0.93 -9.56 -15.00
CA ARG A 11 2.28 -10.07 -14.75
C ARG A 11 3.28 -9.05 -15.27
N LEU A 12 4.15 -8.55 -14.40
CA LEU A 12 5.20 -7.62 -14.73
C LEU A 12 6.47 -8.38 -15.12
N SER A 13 7.20 -7.86 -16.09
CA SER A 13 8.57 -8.24 -16.37
C SER A 13 9.50 -7.79 -15.24
N THR A 14 10.75 -8.29 -15.27
CA THR A 14 11.77 -7.90 -14.30
C THR A 14 12.05 -6.38 -14.31
N PRO A 15 12.28 -5.73 -15.48
CA PRO A 15 12.49 -4.28 -15.52
C PRO A 15 11.30 -3.48 -14.99
N GLU A 16 10.07 -3.84 -15.36
CA GLU A 16 8.85 -3.18 -14.88
C GLU A 16 8.70 -3.32 -13.36
N SER A 17 8.98 -4.51 -12.83
CA SER A 17 8.95 -4.78 -11.38
C SER A 17 9.99 -3.96 -10.63
N ALA A 18 11.21 -3.86 -11.16
CA ALA A 18 12.29 -3.07 -10.59
C ALA A 18 11.98 -1.57 -10.64
N TYR A 19 11.47 -1.06 -11.76
CA TYR A 19 11.07 0.34 -11.93
C TYR A 19 9.98 0.73 -10.94
N ILE A 20 8.91 -0.07 -10.85
CA ILE A 20 7.81 0.18 -9.91
C ILE A 20 8.32 0.13 -8.45
N ALA A 21 9.22 -0.79 -8.12
CA ALA A 21 9.81 -0.87 -6.79
C ALA A 21 10.61 0.39 -6.44
N ALA A 22 11.48 0.85 -7.34
CA ALA A 22 12.27 2.07 -7.16
C ALA A 22 11.37 3.29 -6.97
N LEU A 23 10.32 3.43 -7.78
CA LEU A 23 9.37 4.53 -7.64
C LEU A 23 8.61 4.46 -6.31
N ILE A 24 8.23 3.26 -5.85
CA ILE A 24 7.59 3.08 -4.54
C ILE A 24 8.55 3.41 -3.39
N ASP A 25 9.84 3.12 -3.54
CA ASP A 25 10.84 3.49 -2.54
C ASP A 25 11.01 5.01 -2.39
N GLY A 26 10.99 5.74 -3.50
CA GLY A 26 11.05 7.20 -3.51
C GLY A 26 9.75 7.88 -3.09
N GLU A 27 8.70 7.73 -3.89
CA GLU A 27 7.44 8.49 -3.74
C GLU A 27 6.28 7.69 -3.15
N GLY A 28 6.49 6.37 -3.02
CA GLY A 28 5.42 5.47 -2.64
C GLY A 28 5.24 5.26 -1.14
N THR A 29 4.13 4.59 -0.82
CA THR A 29 3.79 4.12 0.51
C THR A 29 3.34 2.66 0.43
N ILE A 30 3.71 1.87 1.43
CA ILE A 30 3.14 0.55 1.69
C ILE A 30 2.53 0.61 3.08
N SER A 31 1.21 0.40 3.16
CA SER A 31 0.42 0.58 4.38
C SER A 31 -0.63 -0.52 4.59
N LEU A 32 -1.23 -0.49 5.78
CA LEU A 32 -2.41 -1.27 6.15
C LEU A 32 -3.55 -0.30 6.49
N THR A 33 -4.48 -0.09 5.55
CA THR A 33 -5.58 0.89 5.68
C THR A 33 -6.90 0.21 5.99
N ARG A 34 -7.91 0.96 6.45
CA ARG A 34 -9.28 0.46 6.67
C ARG A 34 -10.26 1.28 5.85
N HIS A 35 -11.31 0.65 5.33
CA HIS A 35 -12.35 1.39 4.59
C HIS A 35 -13.22 2.23 5.52
N ASN A 36 -13.60 1.65 6.66
CA ASN A 36 -14.38 2.25 7.73
C ASN A 36 -13.75 1.97 9.10
N LYS A 37 -14.17 2.69 10.15
CA LYS A 37 -13.59 2.57 11.50
C LYS A 37 -13.64 1.14 12.05
N SER A 38 -14.74 0.43 11.82
CA SER A 38 -14.98 -0.96 12.26
C SER A 38 -14.32 -2.03 11.38
N GLY A 39 -13.84 -1.67 10.19
CA GLY A 39 -13.28 -2.62 9.23
C GLY A 39 -11.88 -3.09 9.59
N TYR A 40 -11.58 -4.33 9.21
CA TYR A 40 -10.22 -4.86 9.29
C TYR A 40 -9.28 -4.16 8.31
N ARG A 41 -8.02 -4.01 8.72
CA ARG A 41 -7.01 -3.41 7.85
C ARG A 41 -6.68 -4.30 6.65
N ARG A 42 -6.42 -3.66 5.51
CA ARG A 42 -6.07 -4.24 4.22
C ARG A 42 -4.77 -3.64 3.68
N PRO A 43 -3.95 -4.40 2.93
CA PRO A 43 -2.81 -3.89 2.21
C PRO A 43 -3.23 -2.78 1.25
N GLU A 44 -2.45 -1.72 1.25
CA GLU A 44 -2.56 -0.61 0.33
C GLU A 44 -1.15 -0.21 -0.11
N VAL A 45 -1.00 0.01 -1.40
CA VAL A 45 0.18 0.67 -1.99
C VAL A 45 -0.30 1.95 -2.65
N GLY A 46 0.40 3.05 -2.37
CA GLY A 46 0.10 4.35 -2.96
C GLY A 46 1.34 5.00 -3.53
N ILE A 47 1.18 5.77 -4.61
CA ILE A 47 2.23 6.61 -5.22
C ILE A 47 1.61 7.99 -5.42
N SER A 48 2.25 9.05 -4.92
CA SER A 48 1.77 10.42 -5.11
C SER A 48 2.75 11.18 -6.00
N ASN A 49 2.24 11.82 -7.05
CA ASN A 49 3.06 12.59 -7.99
C ASN A 49 2.23 13.75 -8.58
N THR A 50 2.89 14.82 -8.99
CA THR A 50 2.26 15.95 -9.72
C THR A 50 2.05 15.59 -11.21
N GLU A 51 2.84 14.67 -11.77
CA GLU A 51 2.73 14.24 -13.15
C GLU A 51 1.69 13.11 -13.33
N LEU A 52 0.47 13.49 -13.75
CA LEU A 52 -0.61 12.53 -13.99
C LEU A 52 -0.27 11.49 -15.09
N LYS A 53 0.54 11.87 -16.08
CA LYS A 53 0.94 10.99 -17.19
C LYS A 53 1.67 9.75 -16.68
N LEU A 54 2.62 9.93 -15.75
CA LEU A 54 3.32 8.83 -15.09
C LEU A 54 2.35 7.91 -14.35
N LEU A 55 1.42 8.46 -13.56
CA LEU A 55 0.45 7.64 -12.82
C LEU A 55 -0.50 6.86 -13.73
N LYS A 56 -0.92 7.45 -14.87
CA LYS A 56 -1.71 6.76 -15.89
C LYS A 56 -0.93 5.60 -16.52
N TRP A 57 0.34 5.82 -16.86
CA TRP A 57 1.22 4.77 -17.37
C TRP A 57 1.37 3.62 -16.36
N ILE A 58 1.64 3.91 -15.08
CA ILE A 58 1.72 2.91 -14.01
C ILE A 58 0.42 2.12 -13.88
N LYS A 59 -0.73 2.80 -13.88
CA LYS A 59 -2.04 2.13 -13.79
C LYS A 59 -2.26 1.19 -14.97
N ASN A 60 -1.88 1.59 -16.18
CA ASN A 60 -2.03 0.77 -17.38
C ASN A 60 -1.08 -0.44 -17.39
N LEU A 61 0.15 -0.23 -16.92
CA LEU A 61 1.19 -1.24 -16.75
C LEU A 61 0.76 -2.31 -15.75
N ILE A 62 0.28 -1.89 -14.57
CA ILE A 62 -0.20 -2.78 -13.51
C ILE A 62 -1.56 -3.41 -13.88
N GLY A 63 -2.39 -2.70 -14.66
CA GLY A 63 -3.74 -3.13 -15.05
C GLY A 63 -4.79 -3.04 -13.94
N ALA A 64 -4.46 -2.40 -12.82
CA ALA A 64 -5.31 -2.29 -11.63
C ALA A 64 -5.00 -1.03 -10.83
N GLY A 65 -5.89 -0.70 -9.88
CA GLY A 65 -5.77 0.49 -9.03
C GLY A 65 -6.57 1.68 -9.55
N GLN A 66 -6.58 2.75 -8.75
CA GLN A 66 -7.36 3.95 -8.97
C GLN A 66 -6.46 5.18 -8.83
N ILE A 67 -6.74 6.22 -9.60
CA ILE A 67 -6.07 7.52 -9.47
C ILE A 67 -7.09 8.50 -8.92
N SER A 68 -6.71 9.23 -7.88
CA SER A 68 -7.52 10.29 -7.27
C SER A 68 -6.75 11.60 -7.28
N LEU A 69 -7.46 12.71 -7.52
CA LEU A 69 -6.91 14.05 -7.35
C LEU A 69 -6.94 14.44 -5.86
N LYS A 70 -5.82 14.92 -5.34
CA LYS A 70 -5.79 15.63 -4.06
C LYS A 70 -6.08 17.10 -4.34
N ARG A 71 -7.29 17.55 -3.97
CA ARG A 71 -7.65 18.97 -4.09
C ARG A 71 -6.72 19.80 -3.21
N SER A 72 -6.07 20.80 -3.79
CA SER A 72 -5.37 21.83 -3.03
C SER A 72 -6.38 22.87 -2.56
N HIS A 73 -6.35 23.22 -1.28
CA HIS A 73 -7.14 24.33 -0.74
C HIS A 73 -6.47 25.69 -0.98
N ASN A 74 -5.21 25.69 -1.43
CA ASN A 74 -4.44 26.90 -1.73
C ASN A 74 -4.04 26.91 -3.22
N LYS A 75 -4.39 27.98 -3.93
CA LYS A 75 -4.14 28.16 -5.37
C LYS A 75 -2.64 28.15 -5.72
N LYS A 76 -1.75 28.38 -4.76
CA LYS A 76 -0.29 28.38 -4.95
C LYS A 76 0.36 26.99 -4.98
N HIS A 77 -0.34 25.93 -4.55
CA HIS A 77 0.21 24.58 -4.62
C HIS A 77 -0.17 23.89 -5.92
N ALA A 78 0.82 23.23 -6.54
CA ALA A 78 0.59 22.36 -7.68
C ALA A 78 -0.42 21.26 -7.34
N MET A 79 -1.25 20.90 -8.32
CA MET A 79 -2.16 19.77 -8.20
C MET A 79 -1.35 18.48 -8.01
N CYS A 80 -1.75 17.68 -7.03
CA CYS A 80 -1.11 16.40 -6.74
C CYS A 80 -2.11 15.27 -6.96
N TYR A 81 -1.67 14.22 -7.64
CA TYR A 81 -2.44 13.03 -7.91
C TYR A 81 -1.90 11.87 -7.08
N THR A 82 -2.78 10.95 -6.72
CA THR A 82 -2.38 9.72 -6.01
C THR A 82 -2.91 8.52 -6.75
N TYR A 83 -2.01 7.63 -7.17
CA TYR A 83 -2.34 6.26 -7.55
C TYR A 83 -2.45 5.40 -6.29
N LYS A 84 -3.52 4.61 -6.18
CA LYS A 84 -3.74 3.67 -5.07
C LYS A 84 -4.17 2.30 -5.59
N ILE A 85 -3.63 1.26 -4.97
CA ILE A 85 -4.04 -0.13 -5.18
C ILE A 85 -4.20 -0.81 -3.82
N CYS A 86 -5.27 -1.59 -3.65
CA CYS A 86 -5.72 -2.07 -2.34
C CYS A 86 -6.00 -3.59 -2.34
N ASN A 87 -6.18 -4.16 -1.15
CA ASN A 87 -6.62 -5.55 -0.94
C ASN A 87 -5.72 -6.58 -1.66
N ARG A 88 -6.34 -7.57 -2.32
CA ARG A 88 -5.68 -8.63 -3.07
C ARG A 88 -4.86 -8.09 -4.25
N GLN A 89 -5.27 -6.98 -4.86
CA GLN A 89 -4.50 -6.34 -5.92
C GLN A 89 -3.16 -5.82 -5.38
N ALA A 90 -3.18 -5.11 -4.24
CA ALA A 90 -1.95 -4.68 -3.57
C ALA A 90 -1.07 -5.87 -3.17
N PHE A 91 -1.66 -6.93 -2.62
CA PHE A 91 -0.93 -8.16 -2.29
C PHE A 91 -0.21 -8.75 -3.51
N ASN A 92 -0.91 -8.84 -4.65
CA ASN A 92 -0.35 -9.38 -5.89
C ASN A 92 0.75 -8.50 -6.49
N LEU A 93 0.61 -7.17 -6.38
CA LEU A 93 1.68 -6.25 -6.78
C LEU A 93 2.92 -6.44 -5.89
N LEU A 94 2.74 -6.45 -4.56
CA LEU A 94 3.83 -6.64 -3.59
C LEU A 94 4.59 -7.95 -3.84
N ALA A 95 3.90 -9.02 -4.22
CA ALA A 95 4.52 -10.30 -4.52
C ALA A 95 5.54 -10.21 -5.67
N GLN A 96 5.29 -9.33 -6.65
CA GLN A 96 6.15 -9.16 -7.83
C GLN A 96 7.31 -8.19 -7.56
N ILE A 97 7.09 -7.15 -6.75
CA ILE A 97 8.09 -6.07 -6.57
C ILE A 97 8.97 -6.22 -5.32
N SER A 98 8.61 -7.08 -4.36
CA SER A 98 9.22 -7.06 -3.02
C SER A 98 10.71 -7.39 -2.96
N SER A 99 11.23 -8.15 -3.93
CA SER A 99 12.67 -8.44 -4.06
C SER A 99 13.47 -7.21 -4.49
N TYR A 100 12.85 -6.30 -5.26
CA TYR A 100 13.50 -5.11 -5.82
C TYR A 100 13.45 -3.88 -4.89
N LEU A 101 12.47 -3.79 -3.99
CA LEU A 101 12.40 -2.71 -2.98
C LEU A 101 13.70 -2.65 -2.17
N ARG A 102 14.24 -1.48 -1.85
CA ARG A 102 15.50 -1.27 -1.12
C ARG A 102 15.31 -0.60 0.25
N THR A 103 14.17 0.03 0.51
CA THR A 103 13.93 0.74 1.79
C THR A 103 13.27 -0.15 2.86
N TYR A 104 12.91 0.43 4.02
CA TYR A 104 12.09 -0.22 5.06
C TYR A 104 10.77 -0.81 4.52
N LYS A 105 10.29 -0.31 3.38
CA LYS A 105 9.13 -0.82 2.64
C LYS A 105 9.31 -2.28 2.23
N ARG A 106 10.54 -2.76 1.97
CA ARG A 106 10.85 -4.20 1.76
C ARG A 106 10.40 -5.05 2.95
N LYS A 107 10.75 -4.63 4.18
CA LYS A 107 10.38 -5.36 5.41
C LYS A 107 8.86 -5.39 5.60
N ARG A 108 8.18 -4.26 5.34
CA ARG A 108 6.71 -4.17 5.34
C ARG A 108 6.07 -5.12 4.32
N ALA A 109 6.57 -5.12 3.08
CA ALA A 109 6.08 -6.00 2.02
C ALA A 109 6.23 -7.48 2.39
N LYS A 110 7.42 -7.90 2.85
CA LYS A 110 7.67 -9.28 3.28
C LYS A 110 6.74 -9.71 4.44
N LEU A 111 6.51 -8.82 5.40
CA LEU A 111 5.61 -9.09 6.53
C LEU A 111 4.16 -9.32 6.07
N ILE A 112 3.67 -8.49 5.14
CA ILE A 112 2.35 -8.68 4.50
C ILE A 112 2.30 -10.01 3.76
N LEU A 113 3.27 -10.29 2.87
CA LEU A 113 3.28 -11.49 2.03
C LEU A 113 3.28 -12.78 2.84
N LYS A 114 4.04 -12.81 3.95
CA LYS A 114 4.14 -13.98 4.84
C LYS A 114 2.84 -14.29 5.61
N ASN A 115 2.11 -13.25 6.06
CA ASN A 115 1.08 -13.42 7.09
C ASN A 115 -0.34 -13.06 6.62
N TYR A 116 -0.50 -12.15 5.66
CA TYR A 116 -1.79 -11.52 5.40
C TYR A 116 -2.86 -12.50 4.93
N LYS A 117 -2.52 -13.42 4.00
CA LYS A 117 -3.44 -14.45 3.52
C LYS A 117 -3.84 -15.44 4.63
N LYS A 118 -2.90 -15.82 5.49
CA LYS A 118 -3.14 -16.76 6.59
C LYS A 118 -4.07 -16.19 7.66
N LEU A 119 -4.02 -14.87 7.86
CA LEU A 119 -4.75 -14.16 8.91
C LEU A 119 -5.99 -13.41 8.40
N THR A 120 -6.37 -13.57 7.13
CA THR A 120 -7.52 -12.86 6.54
C THR A 120 -8.48 -13.87 5.94
N LEU A 121 -9.58 -14.10 6.66
CA LEU A 121 -10.65 -14.99 6.23
C LEU A 121 -11.54 -14.28 5.21
N ARG A 122 -11.97 -15.02 4.19
CA ARG A 122 -12.82 -14.50 3.11
C ARG A 122 -14.21 -14.11 3.58
N ASN A 123 -14.76 -14.84 4.56
CA ASN A 123 -16.11 -14.64 5.11
C ASN A 123 -16.17 -13.63 6.27
N GLY A 124 -15.01 -13.13 6.74
CA GLY A 124 -14.96 -12.17 7.85
C GLY A 124 -15.31 -12.73 9.23
N LYS A 125 -15.52 -14.05 9.38
CA LYS A 125 -15.86 -14.68 10.67
C LYS A 125 -14.60 -15.08 11.43
N TYR A 126 -14.09 -14.16 12.25
CA TYR A 126 -12.82 -14.32 12.95
C TYR A 126 -12.99 -14.91 14.35
N SER A 127 -12.18 -15.92 14.68
CA SER A 127 -12.01 -16.35 16.08
C SER A 127 -11.19 -15.31 16.87
N GLN A 128 -11.38 -15.27 18.19
CA GLN A 128 -10.65 -14.36 19.08
C GLN A 128 -9.11 -14.53 18.96
N LYS A 129 -8.65 -15.77 18.77
CA LYS A 129 -7.24 -16.10 18.48
C LYS A 129 -6.76 -15.42 17.19
N LEU A 130 -7.53 -15.50 16.11
CA LEU A 130 -7.15 -14.89 14.84
C LEU A 130 -7.17 -13.35 14.91
N LEU A 131 -8.12 -12.78 15.65
CA LEU A 131 -8.16 -11.34 15.93
C LEU A 131 -6.90 -10.86 16.64
N LYS A 132 -6.47 -11.58 17.68
CA LYS A 132 -5.23 -11.29 18.41
C LYS A 132 -4.00 -11.37 17.48
N GLN A 133 -3.95 -12.36 16.59
CA GLN A 133 -2.88 -12.49 15.60
C GLN A 133 -2.89 -11.36 14.56
N LYS A 134 -4.06 -10.95 14.06
CA LYS A 134 -4.18 -9.78 13.16
C LYS A 134 -3.73 -8.50 13.85
N LYS A 135 -4.12 -8.28 15.11
CA LYS A 135 -3.70 -7.10 15.89
C LYS A 135 -2.18 -7.05 16.00
N ARG A 136 -1.54 -8.17 16.38
CA ARG A 136 -0.09 -8.31 16.44
C ARG A 136 0.59 -8.07 15.09
N LEU A 137 0.01 -8.56 13.99
CA LEU A 137 0.53 -8.29 12.65
C LEU A 137 0.54 -6.79 12.35
N VAL A 138 -0.56 -6.09 12.68
CA VAL A 138 -0.71 -4.65 12.47
C VAL A 138 0.30 -3.87 13.31
N GLU A 139 0.47 -4.20 14.58
CA GLU A 139 1.45 -3.58 15.47
C GLU A 139 2.87 -3.76 14.93
N LYS A 140 3.26 -5.00 14.59
CA LYS A 140 4.57 -5.30 13.99
C LYS A 140 4.78 -4.55 12.67
N PHE A 141 3.74 -4.42 11.86
CA PHE A 141 3.82 -3.71 10.58
C PHE A 141 4.12 -2.21 10.78
N PHE A 142 3.38 -1.56 11.69
CA PHE A 142 3.56 -0.12 11.94
C PHE A 142 4.81 0.21 12.75
N ALA A 143 5.36 -0.74 13.51
CA ALA A 143 6.67 -0.61 14.14
C ALA A 143 7.83 -0.54 13.13
N ILE A 144 7.64 -1.04 11.90
CA ILE A 144 8.64 -0.90 10.84
C ILE A 144 8.54 0.52 10.28
N SER A 145 9.47 1.39 10.67
CA SER A 145 9.61 2.77 10.22
C SER A 145 11.06 3.05 9.82
N PRO A 146 11.32 4.05 8.96
CA PRO A 146 12.69 4.48 8.67
C PRO A 146 13.36 5.19 9.85
N PHE A 147 12.60 5.64 10.85
CA PHE A 147 13.06 6.51 11.94
C PHE A 147 13.09 5.83 13.32
N GLY A 148 13.10 4.48 13.38
CA GLY A 148 13.06 3.75 14.65
C GLY A 148 11.78 4.01 15.47
N LYS A 149 11.78 3.59 16.74
CA LYS A 149 10.73 3.95 17.71
C LYS A 149 10.92 5.43 18.09
N ARG A 150 10.22 6.35 17.45
CA ARG A 150 10.09 7.72 17.98
C ARG A 150 9.24 7.68 19.24
N ASN A 151 9.82 7.96 20.40
CA ASN A 151 9.09 8.41 21.58
C ASN A 151 8.54 9.80 21.24
N ARG A 152 7.28 9.88 20.79
CA ARG A 152 6.66 11.11 20.25
C ARG A 152 6.47 12.26 21.26
N ILE A 153 7.04 12.18 22.47
CA ILE A 153 6.77 13.13 23.55
C ILE A 153 8.00 13.99 23.89
N GLU A 154 9.22 13.58 23.54
CA GLU A 154 10.44 14.33 23.94
C GLU A 154 10.99 15.27 22.85
N ASP A 155 10.57 15.14 21.58
CA ASP A 155 11.12 15.95 20.48
C ASP A 155 10.43 17.33 20.30
N TYR A 156 9.61 17.77 21.27
CA TYR A 156 8.87 19.05 21.22
C TYR A 156 8.91 19.83 22.55
N LEU A 157 9.78 19.45 23.49
CA LEU A 157 10.13 20.21 24.70
C LEU A 157 11.60 20.59 24.62
#